data_AF-A0A1F6QUY7-F1
#
_entry.id   AF-A0A1F6QUY7-F1
#
_cell.length_a   1.000
_cell.length_b   1.000
_cell.length_c   1.000
_cell.angle_alpha   90.00
_cell.angle_beta   90.00
_cell.angle_gamma   90.00
#
_symmetry.space_group_name_H-M   'P 1'
#
loop_
_entity.id
_entity.type
_entity.pdbx_description
1 polymer ?
#
loop_
_entity_poly.entity_id
_entity_poly.type
_entity_poly.pdbx_seq_one_letter_code
_entity_poly.pdbx_strand_id
1 'polypeptide(L)'
;MARNPFGIDLNYNPLSPSKKGKRTLGIRDKQILYRRTKGRCEACSRKIDFDEMETGHKNAASKGGSATLRNSVCLCSRCNKLQGTDSWATFMKKMGKSKTTSVTSSKRKKLTKRKTKRKREYVPFGLNIKPIKVPNSFKF
;
A
#
# COMPACT_ATOMS: atom_id res chain seq x y z
N MET A 1 10.60 -7.99 -57.96
CA MET A 1 10.32 -7.45 -56.62
C MET A 1 11.60 -6.80 -56.10
N ALA A 2 11.76 -5.49 -56.25
CA ALA A 2 12.99 -4.81 -55.84
C ALA A 2 13.01 -4.62 -54.32
N ARG A 3 13.92 -5.33 -53.63
CA ARG A 3 14.25 -5.04 -52.23
C ARG A 3 15.24 -3.88 -52.20
N ASN A 4 14.96 -2.87 -51.39
CA ASN A 4 15.84 -1.73 -51.10
C ASN A 4 17.22 -2.23 -50.62
N PRO A 5 18.35 -1.77 -51.21
CA PRO A 5 19.72 -2.19 -50.85
C PRO A 5 20.17 -1.81 -49.43
N PHE A 6 19.43 -0.96 -48.72
CA PHE A 6 19.73 -0.51 -47.35
C PHE A 6 18.93 -1.22 -46.24
N GLY A 7 18.07 -2.19 -46.56
CA GLY A 7 17.38 -3.02 -45.55
C GLY A 7 16.44 -2.25 -44.60
N ILE A 8 16.07 -1.01 -44.94
CA ILE A 8 15.19 -0.17 -44.14
C ILE A 8 13.74 -0.45 -44.57
N ASP A 9 13.01 -1.16 -43.72
CA ASP A 9 11.56 -1.30 -43.85
C ASP A 9 10.91 0.10 -43.72
N LEU A 10 10.42 0.65 -44.83
CA LEU A 10 9.66 1.92 -44.88
C LEU A 10 8.33 1.88 -44.11
N ASN A 11 8.06 0.79 -43.38
CA ASN A 11 6.86 0.57 -42.58
C ASN A 11 7.15 0.60 -41.06
N TYR A 12 8.29 1.14 -40.64
CA TYR A 12 8.59 1.44 -39.24
C TYR A 12 8.16 2.88 -38.92
N ASN A 13 7.04 3.03 -38.21
CA ASN A 13 6.63 4.33 -37.67
C ASN A 13 7.11 4.47 -36.21
N PRO A 14 8.26 5.13 -35.94
CA PRO A 14 8.79 5.32 -34.59
C PRO A 14 7.91 6.20 -33.68
N LEU A 15 6.86 6.81 -34.23
CA LEU A 15 5.96 7.73 -33.53
C LEU A 15 4.62 7.11 -33.11
N SER A 16 4.44 5.78 -33.15
CA SER A 16 3.25 5.20 -32.54
C SER A 16 3.26 5.51 -31.02
N PRO A 17 2.30 6.28 -30.47
CA PRO A 17 2.32 6.60 -29.05
C PRO A 17 2.21 5.28 -28.29
N SER A 18 3.24 4.95 -27.50
CA SER A 18 3.20 3.82 -26.59
C SER A 18 1.93 3.95 -25.74
N LYS A 19 0.98 3.02 -25.90
CA LYS A 19 -0.34 3.09 -25.26
C LYS A 19 -0.13 3.32 -23.76
N LYS A 20 -0.41 4.53 -23.28
CA LYS A 20 -0.30 4.86 -21.86
C LYS A 20 -1.19 3.89 -21.09
N GLY A 21 -0.62 3.19 -20.11
CA GLY A 21 -1.35 2.22 -19.31
C GLY A 21 -2.60 2.84 -18.67
N LYS A 22 -3.67 2.05 -18.55
CA LYS A 22 -4.92 2.47 -17.90
C LYS A 22 -4.60 3.06 -16.53
N ARG A 23 -5.22 4.21 -16.20
CA ARG A 23 -5.03 4.90 -14.92
C ARG A 23 -6.12 4.57 -13.89
N THR A 24 -7.13 3.80 -14.30
CA THR A 24 -8.31 3.49 -13.49
C THR A 24 -8.63 2.01 -13.61
N LEU A 25 -9.05 1.40 -12.51
CA LEU A 25 -9.57 0.03 -12.50
C LEU A 25 -10.87 -0.08 -13.29
N GLY A 26 -11.06 -1.24 -13.93
CA GLY A 26 -12.34 -1.60 -14.52
C GLY A 26 -13.43 -1.83 -13.46
N ILE A 27 -14.70 -1.79 -13.88
CA ILE A 27 -15.87 -1.92 -12.99
C ILE A 27 -15.82 -3.23 -12.17
N ARG A 28 -15.45 -4.35 -12.81
CA ARG A 28 -15.31 -5.65 -12.14
C ARG A 28 -14.29 -5.60 -11.00
N ASP A 29 -13.12 -5.02 -11.25
CA ASP A 29 -12.06 -4.90 -10.25
C ASP A 29 -12.45 -3.92 -9.13
N LYS A 30 -13.15 -2.83 -9.46
CA LYS A 30 -13.74 -1.93 -8.47
C LYS A 30 -14.71 -2.67 -7.55
N GLN A 31 -15.60 -3.50 -8.08
CA GLN A 31 -16.53 -4.30 -7.28
C GLN A 31 -15.81 -5.31 -6.37
N ILE A 32 -14.72 -5.93 -6.85
CA ILE A 32 -13.90 -6.82 -6.02
C ILE A 32 -13.24 -6.03 -4.88
N LEU A 33 -12.68 -4.85 -5.19
CA LEU A 33 -12.06 -3.98 -4.20
C LEU A 33 -13.07 -3.51 -3.14
N TYR A 34 -14.26 -3.08 -3.56
CA TYR A 34 -15.34 -2.66 -2.66
C TYR A 34 -15.78 -3.77 -1.69
N ARG A 35 -15.97 -4.99 -2.22
CA ARG A 35 -16.31 -6.17 -1.40
C ARG A 35 -15.20 -6.52 -0.43
N ARG A 36 -13.93 -6.42 -0.85
CA ARG A 36 -12.76 -6.66 0.03
C ARG A 36 -12.77 -5.74 1.25
N THR A 37 -13.13 -4.47 1.07
CA THR A 37 -13.14 -3.48 2.17
C THR A 37 -14.49 -3.36 2.87
N LYS A 38 -15.48 -4.16 2.45
CA LYS A 38 -16.85 -4.16 2.99
C LYS A 38 -17.48 -2.76 2.95
N GLY A 39 -17.27 -2.04 1.84
CA GLY A 39 -17.80 -0.69 1.64
C GLY A 39 -17.25 0.35 2.62
N ARG A 40 -15.98 0.20 3.04
CA ARG A 40 -15.30 1.16 3.92
C ARG A 40 -14.05 1.71 3.28
N CYS A 41 -13.79 2.99 3.54
CA CYS A 41 -12.54 3.66 3.17
C CYS A 41 -11.36 3.06 3.95
N GLU A 42 -10.29 2.63 3.27
CA GLU A 42 -9.11 2.04 3.92
C GLU A 42 -8.29 3.06 4.73
N ALA A 43 -8.48 4.36 4.50
CA ALA A 43 -7.76 5.43 5.20
C ALA A 43 -8.44 5.91 6.48
N CYS A 44 -9.76 6.13 6.43
CA CYS A 44 -10.52 6.74 7.52
C CYS A 44 -11.64 5.83 8.07
N SER A 45 -11.82 4.64 7.52
CA SER A 45 -12.82 3.64 7.95
C SER A 45 -14.28 4.07 7.84
N ARG A 46 -14.59 5.23 7.25
CA ARG A 46 -15.97 5.68 6.94
C ARG A 46 -16.64 4.71 5.96
N LYS A 47 -17.92 4.42 6.16
CA LYS A 47 -18.76 3.72 5.18
C LYS A 47 -18.94 4.58 3.93
N ILE A 48 -18.84 3.96 2.76
CA ILE A 48 -18.99 4.61 1.46
C ILE A 48 -19.86 3.71 0.59
N ASP A 49 -20.75 4.32 -0.17
CA ASP A 49 -21.49 3.61 -1.20
C ASP A 49 -20.59 3.28 -2.39
N PHE A 50 -20.99 2.29 -3.18
CA PHE A 50 -20.20 1.87 -4.34
C PHE A 50 -20.05 2.97 -5.40
N ASP A 51 -21.05 3.84 -5.53
CA ASP A 51 -21.06 4.97 -6.46
C ASP A 51 -20.12 6.11 -6.00
N GLU A 52 -20.06 6.40 -4.70
CA GLU A 52 -19.16 7.41 -4.10
C GLU A 52 -17.72 6.90 -3.95
N MET A 53 -17.47 5.60 -4.19
CA MET A 53 -16.16 4.99 -4.01
C MET A 53 -15.18 5.46 -5.08
N GLU A 54 -14.07 6.04 -4.62
CA GLU A 54 -12.94 6.36 -5.47
C GLU A 54 -11.80 5.33 -5.29
N THR A 55 -11.04 5.11 -6.35
CA THR A 55 -9.90 4.17 -6.35
C THR A 55 -8.60 4.95 -6.30
N GLY A 56 -7.90 4.86 -5.17
CA GLY A 56 -6.54 5.39 -5.03
C GLY A 56 -5.48 4.36 -5.42
N HIS A 57 -4.21 4.79 -5.52
CA HIS A 57 -3.07 3.91 -5.81
C HIS A 57 -2.11 3.82 -4.62
N LYS A 58 -1.57 2.63 -4.32
CA LYS A 58 -0.54 2.45 -3.29
C LYS A 58 0.77 3.10 -3.70
N ASN A 59 1.18 2.81 -4.92
CA ASN A 59 2.27 3.47 -5.61
C ASN A 59 1.65 4.42 -6.63
N ALA A 60 1.94 5.71 -6.49
CA ALA A 60 1.42 6.74 -7.37
C ALA A 60 1.78 6.46 -8.84
N ALA A 61 0.86 6.74 -9.76
CA ALA A 61 1.09 6.52 -11.19
C ALA A 61 2.26 7.36 -11.75
N SER A 62 2.53 8.54 -11.15
CA SER A 62 3.72 9.35 -11.49
C SER A 62 5.05 8.70 -11.10
N LYS A 63 5.02 7.70 -10.20
CA LYS A 63 6.18 6.92 -9.75
C LYS A 63 6.20 5.50 -10.36
N GLY A 64 5.52 5.31 -11.50
CA GLY A 64 5.46 4.02 -12.20
C GLY A 64 4.44 3.03 -11.64
N GLY A 65 3.52 3.46 -10.77
CA GLY A 65 2.45 2.59 -10.27
C GLY A 65 1.41 2.24 -11.33
N SER A 66 1.09 0.95 -11.47
CA SER A 66 0.08 0.44 -12.41
C SER A 66 -1.32 0.41 -11.79
N ALA A 67 -2.36 0.58 -12.60
CA ALA A 67 -3.76 0.43 -12.16
C ALA A 67 -4.14 -1.05 -12.06
N THR A 68 -3.55 -1.75 -11.08
CA THR A 68 -3.85 -3.15 -10.76
C THR A 68 -4.62 -3.25 -9.45
N LEU A 69 -5.42 -4.30 -9.28
CA LEU A 69 -6.19 -4.53 -8.06
C LEU A 69 -5.32 -4.56 -6.79
N ARG A 70 -4.08 -5.06 -6.92
CA ARG A 70 -3.09 -5.12 -5.83
C ARG A 70 -2.58 -3.73 -5.43
N ASN A 71 -2.35 -2.87 -6.42
CA ASN A 71 -1.92 -1.49 -6.23
C ASN A 71 -3.07 -0.55 -5.89
N SER A 72 -4.32 -1.01 -5.89
CA SER A 72 -5.47 -0.15 -5.68
C SER A 72 -5.97 -0.17 -4.22
N VAL A 73 -6.48 0.97 -3.79
CA VAL A 73 -7.08 1.18 -2.46
C VAL A 73 -8.46 1.81 -2.57
N CYS A 74 -9.37 1.38 -1.71
CA CYS A 74 -10.75 1.87 -1.63
C CYS A 74 -10.80 3.14 -0.78
N LEU A 75 -11.17 4.27 -1.37
CA LEU A 75 -11.19 5.57 -0.70
C LEU A 75 -12.49 6.31 -0.88
N CYS A 76 -12.83 7.13 0.11
CA CYS A 76 -13.84 8.15 -0.06
C CYS A 76 -13.26 9.37 -0.80
N SER A 77 -14.10 10.19 -1.41
CA SER A 77 -13.68 11.36 -2.20
C SER A 77 -12.73 12.29 -1.43
N ARG A 78 -13.03 12.56 -0.15
CA ARG A 78 -12.16 13.37 0.72
C ARG A 78 -10.76 12.76 0.88
N CYS A 79 -10.66 11.46 1.18
CA CYS A 79 -9.36 10.82 1.39
C CYS A 79 -8.56 10.69 0.10
N ASN A 80 -9.23 10.45 -1.04
CA ASN A 80 -8.56 10.40 -2.33
C ASN A 80 -7.97 11.76 -2.73
N LYS A 81 -8.73 12.85 -2.53
CA LYS A 81 -8.23 14.23 -2.69
C LYS A 81 -7.05 14.54 -1.78
N LEU A 82 -7.11 14.12 -0.51
CA LEU A 82 -6.01 14.30 0.44
C LEU A 82 -4.76 13.46 0.09
N GLN A 83 -4.94 12.29 -0.52
CA GLN A 83 -3.82 11.48 -0.99
C GLN A 83 -3.12 12.14 -2.18
N GLY A 84 -3.87 12.65 -3.17
CA GLY A 84 -3.31 13.33 -4.33
C GLY A 84 -2.25 12.47 -5.06
N THR A 85 -1.03 12.99 -5.17
CA THR A 85 0.11 12.30 -5.80
C THR A 85 1.01 11.54 -4.81
N ASP A 86 0.65 11.51 -3.53
CA ASP A 86 1.42 10.77 -2.53
C ASP A 86 1.28 9.26 -2.73
N SER A 87 2.35 8.54 -2.37
CA SER A 87 2.24 7.09 -2.15
C SER A 87 1.45 6.83 -0.87
N TRP A 88 0.78 5.68 -0.83
CA TRP A 88 -0.06 5.29 0.31
C TRP A 88 0.68 5.30 1.64
N ALA A 89 1.94 4.85 1.67
CA ALA A 89 2.75 4.89 2.88
C ALA A 89 2.97 6.33 3.40
N THR A 90 3.26 7.27 2.49
CA THR A 90 3.44 8.68 2.83
C THR A 90 2.12 9.31 3.27
N PHE A 91 1.03 9.01 2.56
CA PHE A 91 -0.30 9.50 2.90
C PHE A 91 -0.77 9.01 4.28
N MET A 92 -0.66 7.72 4.58
CA MET A 92 -1.03 7.17 5.90
C MET A 92 -0.18 7.77 7.02
N LYS A 93 1.11 8.04 6.77
CA LYS A 93 1.98 8.76 7.71
C LYS A 93 1.53 10.21 7.95
N LYS A 94 0.99 10.89 6.93
CA LYS A 94 0.40 12.24 7.09
C LYS A 94 -0.89 12.18 7.90
N MET A 95 -1.76 11.22 7.60
CA MET A 95 -3.03 11.01 8.33
C MET A 95 -2.82 10.70 9.82
N GLY A 96 -1.83 9.86 10.16
CA GLY A 96 -1.53 9.47 11.54
C GLY A 96 -0.91 10.56 12.42
N LYS A 97 -0.53 11.72 11.86
CA LYS A 97 0.08 12.83 12.61
C LYS A 97 -0.92 13.88 13.11
N SER A 98 -2.22 13.66 12.90
CA SER A 98 -3.26 14.68 13.14
C SER A 98 -3.74 14.84 14.60
N LYS A 99 -3.08 14.25 15.61
CA LYS A 99 -3.40 14.52 17.02
C LYS A 99 -2.14 14.83 17.81
N THR A 100 -1.66 16.08 17.72
CA THR A 100 -1.01 16.88 18.77
C THR A 100 -0.30 18.08 18.14
N THR A 101 -0.99 19.21 18.07
CA THR A 101 -0.31 20.52 18.07
C THR A 101 -1.20 21.54 18.77
N SER A 102 -1.65 21.18 19.96
CA SER A 102 -1.98 22.17 20.98
C SER A 102 -0.72 22.41 21.82
N VAL A 103 -0.09 23.56 21.55
CA VAL A 103 0.56 24.42 22.55
C VAL A 103 1.97 24.03 23.05
N THR A 104 2.90 24.95 22.75
CA THR A 104 4.17 25.29 23.43
C THR A 104 5.41 24.40 23.30
N SER A 105 6.39 24.93 22.56
CA SER A 105 7.78 25.14 22.96
C SER A 105 8.29 24.41 24.22
N SER A 106 9.30 23.53 24.06
CA SER A 106 10.61 23.66 24.75
C SER A 106 11.45 22.38 24.73
N LYS A 107 12.75 22.58 24.46
CA LYS A 107 13.90 21.78 24.92
C LYS A 107 14.27 20.50 24.16
N ARG A 108 15.16 20.70 23.18
CA ARG A 108 16.17 19.74 22.72
C ARG A 108 16.97 19.21 23.91
N LYS A 109 16.68 18.01 24.43
CA LYS A 109 17.61 17.25 25.28
C LYS A 109 18.39 16.26 24.42
N LYS A 110 19.70 16.51 24.28
CA LYS A 110 20.69 15.59 23.70
C LYS A 110 20.65 14.27 24.48
N LEU A 111 20.31 13.16 23.84
CA LEU A 111 20.52 11.83 24.40
C LEU A 111 22.00 11.45 24.20
N THR A 112 22.76 11.48 25.28
CA THR A 112 24.15 11.01 25.31
C THR A 112 24.17 9.49 25.20
N LYS A 113 24.93 8.97 24.23
CA LYS A 113 25.19 7.52 24.10
C LYS A 113 26.03 7.06 25.30
N ARG A 114 25.42 6.41 26.29
CA ARG A 114 26.14 5.58 27.26
C ARG A 114 26.13 4.14 26.76
N LYS A 115 27.28 3.70 26.23
CA LYS A 115 27.55 2.28 25.94
C LYS A 115 27.66 1.54 27.27
N THR A 116 26.66 0.75 27.64
CA THR A 116 26.79 -0.26 28.70
C THR A 116 27.03 -1.62 28.06
N LYS A 117 28.27 -2.09 28.17
CA LYS A 117 28.74 -3.41 27.73
C LYS A 117 28.16 -4.46 28.67
N ARG A 118 26.96 -4.99 28.38
CA ARG A 118 26.42 -6.16 29.10
C ARG A 118 26.80 -7.43 28.34
N LYS A 119 27.55 -8.31 29.02
CA LYS A 119 27.96 -9.64 28.56
C LYS A 119 26.74 -10.41 28.08
N ARG A 120 26.81 -10.97 26.87
CA ARG A 120 25.88 -12.01 26.39
C ARG A 120 26.19 -13.28 27.15
N GLU A 121 25.26 -13.75 27.97
CA GLU A 121 25.28 -15.10 28.50
C GLU A 121 24.57 -16.02 27.49
N TYR A 122 25.24 -17.08 27.09
CA TYR A 122 24.78 -18.03 26.08
C TYR A 122 23.86 -19.07 26.74
N VAL A 123 22.59 -19.15 26.32
CA VAL A 123 21.66 -20.21 26.73
C VAL A 123 21.47 -21.22 25.58
N PRO A 124 21.74 -22.51 25.79
CA PRO A 124 21.64 -23.52 24.74
C PRO A 124 20.18 -23.90 24.40
N PHE A 125 20.03 -24.36 23.15
CA PHE A 125 18.82 -24.81 22.47
C PHE A 125 18.08 -25.91 23.25
N GLY A 126 16.80 -25.71 23.55
CA GLY A 126 15.96 -26.74 24.18
C GLY A 126 14.47 -26.40 24.06
N LEU A 127 13.79 -27.08 23.13
CA LEU A 127 12.33 -27.06 22.98
C LEU A 127 11.66 -27.51 24.30
N ASN A 128 10.83 -26.66 24.89
CA ASN A 128 9.90 -27.07 25.95
C ASN A 128 8.47 -26.74 25.51
N ILE A 129 7.95 -27.59 24.62
CA ILE A 129 6.53 -27.61 24.28
C ILE A 129 5.83 -28.36 25.41
N LYS A 130 5.03 -27.65 26.22
CA LYS A 130 4.14 -28.29 27.20
C LYS A 130 3.05 -29.07 26.44
N PRO A 131 2.73 -30.33 26.82
CA PRO A 131 1.65 -31.07 26.18
C PRO A 131 0.31 -30.38 26.42
N ILE A 132 -0.46 -30.19 25.35
CA ILE A 132 -1.85 -29.73 25.40
C ILE A 132 -2.67 -30.85 26.03
N LYS A 133 -3.26 -30.60 27.20
CA LYS A 133 -4.27 -31.47 27.79
C LYS A 133 -5.56 -31.32 27.00
N VAL A 134 -5.94 -32.32 26.22
CA VAL A 134 -7.28 -32.40 25.61
C VAL A 134 -8.28 -32.85 26.68
N PRO A 135 -9.42 -32.16 26.85
CA PRO A 135 -10.45 -32.61 27.77
C PRO A 135 -11.15 -33.86 27.23
N ASN A 136 -11.29 -34.86 28.11
CA ASN A 136 -11.94 -36.13 27.83
C ASN A 136 -13.46 -35.96 27.90
N SER A 137 -14.08 -35.50 26.82
CA SER A 137 -15.52 -35.33 26.72
C SER A 137 -16.04 -35.80 25.37
N PHE A 138 -15.88 -37.08 25.06
CA PHE A 138 -16.75 -37.84 24.15
C PHE A 138 -16.54 -39.34 24.42
N LYS A 139 -17.24 -39.85 25.44
CA LYS A 139 -17.58 -41.28 25.55
C LYS A 139 -19.02 -41.41 25.08
N PHE A 140 -19.22 -42.09 23.96
CA PHE A 140 -20.43 -42.86 23.65
C PHE A 140 -19.97 -44.14 22.97
#